data_AF-A0A2G4JC53-F1
#
_entry.id   AF-A0A2G4JC53-F1
#
_cell.length_a   1.000
_cell.length_b   1.000
_cell.length_c   1.000
_cell.angle_alpha   90.00
_cell.angle_beta   90.00
_cell.angle_gamma   90.00
#
_symmetry.space_group_name_H-M   'P 1'
#
loop_
_entity.id
_entity.type
_entity.pdbx_description
1 polymer ?
#
loop_
_entity_poly.entity_id
_entity_poly.type
_entity_poly.pdbx_seq_one_letter_code
_entity_poly.pdbx_strand_id
1 'polypeptide(L)'
;MTAKDTVRAPLDRRPDDCSLDEVQYHLYVVQAVAQGEADEHAGRVIPHEQVATELRRTWLLGRAGLFGASRPRPPSTNRPAALLKLPATVRLE
;
A
#
# COMPACT_ATOMS: atom_id res chain seq x y z
N MET A 1 -17.60 5.56 -14.52
CA MET A 1 -17.73 4.94 -13.19
C MET A 1 -17.44 6.03 -12.16
N THR A 2 -18.32 6.26 -11.18
CA THR A 2 -18.05 7.30 -10.18
C THR A 2 -17.19 6.74 -9.05
N ALA A 3 -16.49 7.62 -8.31
CA ALA A 3 -15.73 7.20 -7.12
C ALA A 3 -16.63 6.48 -6.09
N LYS A 4 -17.91 6.85 -6.02
CA LYS A 4 -18.91 6.21 -5.16
C LYS A 4 -19.22 4.78 -5.62
N ASP A 5 -19.32 4.54 -6.92
CA ASP A 5 -19.57 3.20 -7.47
C ASP A 5 -18.37 2.28 -7.25
N THR A 6 -17.14 2.82 -7.37
CA THR A 6 -15.90 2.08 -7.07
C THR A 6 -15.84 1.60 -5.63
N VAL A 7 -16.42 2.36 -4.69
CA VAL A 7 -16.48 1.99 -3.27
C VAL A 7 -17.62 1.01 -3.01
N ARG A 8 -18.77 1.21 -3.67
CA ARG A 8 -19.97 0.40 -3.44
C ARG A 8 -19.83 -1.03 -3.95
N ALA A 9 -19.25 -1.23 -5.14
CA ALA A 9 -19.11 -2.55 -5.73
C ALA A 9 -18.32 -3.57 -4.87
N PRO A 10 -17.19 -3.23 -4.22
CA PRO A 10 -16.52 -4.12 -3.28
C PRO A 10 -17.31 -4.32 -1.98
N LEU A 11 -18.08 -3.33 -1.52
CA LEU A 11 -18.90 -3.43 -0.31
C LEU A 11 -20.10 -4.36 -0.51
N ASP A 12 -20.77 -4.30 -1.67
CA ASP A 12 -21.96 -5.12 -1.96
C ASP A 12 -21.66 -6.64 -2.00
N ARG A 13 -20.39 -7.01 -2.15
CA ARG A 13 -19.93 -8.42 -2.19
C ARG A 13 -19.38 -8.91 -0.86
N ARG A 14 -19.35 -8.06 0.17
CA ARG A 14 -18.75 -8.35 1.46
C ARG A 14 -19.83 -8.68 2.51
N PRO A 15 -19.49 -9.52 3.49
CA PRO A 15 -20.38 -9.77 4.63
C PRO A 15 -20.45 -8.54 5.54
N ASP A 16 -21.55 -8.42 6.29
CA ASP A 16 -21.83 -7.27 7.17
C ASP A 16 -20.84 -7.14 8.34
N ASP A 17 -20.12 -8.22 8.67
CA ASP A 17 -19.09 -8.27 9.71
C ASP A 17 -17.71 -7.79 9.25
N CYS A 18 -17.59 -7.30 8.01
CA CYS A 18 -16.32 -6.87 7.47
C CYS A 18 -15.75 -5.65 8.23
N SER A 19 -14.46 -5.70 8.52
CA SER A 19 -13.79 -4.61 9.23
C SER A 19 -13.46 -3.45 8.29
N LEU A 20 -13.41 -2.23 8.85
CA LEU A 20 -12.99 -1.04 8.10
C LEU A 20 -11.60 -1.20 7.48
N ASP A 21 -10.70 -1.89 8.18
CA ASP A 21 -9.33 -2.17 7.76
C ASP A 21 -9.28 -2.99 6.46
N GLU A 22 -10.14 -4.00 6.36
CA GLU A 22 -10.23 -4.83 5.17
C GLU A 22 -10.85 -4.04 4.01
N VAL A 23 -11.91 -3.26 4.25
CA VAL A 23 -12.50 -2.38 3.22
C VAL A 23 -11.44 -1.43 2.67
N GLN A 24 -10.65 -0.81 3.55
CA GLN A 24 -9.59 0.10 3.16
C GLN A 24 -8.50 -0.61 2.33
N TYR A 25 -8.11 -1.82 2.70
CA TYR A 25 -7.15 -2.60 1.93
C TYR A 25 -7.65 -2.87 0.50
N HIS A 26 -8.90 -3.29 0.34
CA HIS A 26 -9.45 -3.55 -1.00
C HIS A 26 -9.55 -2.28 -1.84
N LEU A 27 -9.96 -1.16 -1.24
CA LEU A 27 -9.97 0.12 -1.95
C LEU A 27 -8.58 0.54 -2.40
N TYR A 28 -7.57 0.34 -1.55
CA TYR A 28 -6.18 0.62 -1.91
C TYR A 28 -5.73 -0.23 -3.11
N VAL A 29 -6.00 -1.54 -3.11
CA VAL A 29 -5.59 -2.43 -4.21
C VAL A 29 -6.26 -2.02 -5.53
N VAL A 30 -7.56 -1.74 -5.50
CA VAL A 30 -8.29 -1.29 -6.70
C VAL A 30 -7.69 0.00 -7.27
N GLN A 31 -7.38 0.96 -6.40
CA GLN A 31 -6.74 2.21 -6.83
C GLN A 31 -5.31 1.98 -7.35
N ALA A 32 -4.53 1.13 -6.71
CA ALA A 32 -3.17 0.82 -7.12
C ALA A 32 -3.12 0.18 -8.52
N VAL A 33 -4.06 -0.73 -8.82
CA VAL A 33 -4.19 -1.34 -10.15
C VAL A 33 -4.59 -0.30 -11.19
N ALA A 34 -5.64 0.49 -10.93
CA ALA A 34 -6.08 1.52 -11.87
C ALA A 34 -4.97 2.56 -12.17
N GLN A 35 -4.19 2.92 -11.15
CA GLN A 35 -3.04 3.80 -11.32
C GLN A 35 -1.94 3.14 -12.17
N GLY A 36 -1.65 1.86 -11.93
CA GLY A 36 -0.68 1.09 -12.73
C GLY A 36 -1.06 1.02 -14.21
N GLU A 37 -2.33 0.76 -14.51
CA GLU A 37 -2.86 0.77 -15.89
C GLU A 37 -2.72 2.17 -16.53
N ALA A 38 -3.01 3.23 -15.77
CA ALA A 38 -2.84 4.60 -16.25
C ALA A 38 -1.37 4.98 -16.48
N ASP A 39 -0.46 4.45 -15.66
CA ASP A 39 0.99 4.64 -15.81
C ASP A 39 1.52 3.87 -17.04
N GLU A 40 1.05 2.65 -17.27
CA GLU A 40 1.34 1.88 -18.49
C GLU A 40 0.88 2.63 -19.75
N HIS A 41 -0.39 3.05 -19.77
CA HIS A 41 -0.95 3.75 -20.93
C HIS A 41 -0.22 5.07 -21.23
N ALA A 42 0.25 5.77 -20.20
CA ALA A 42 1.02 6.99 -20.35
C ALA A 42 2.53 6.76 -20.58
N GLY A 43 2.98 5.51 -20.68
CA GLY A 43 4.39 5.17 -20.87
C GLY A 43 5.29 5.46 -19.66
N ARG A 44 4.72 5.65 -18.47
CA ARG A 44 5.45 5.86 -17.20
C ARG A 44 5.93 4.55 -16.58
N VAL A 45 6.47 3.65 -17.41
CA VAL A 45 6.96 2.33 -17.01
C VAL A 45 8.48 2.27 -17.16
N ILE A 46 9.12 1.41 -16.37
CA ILE A 46 10.56 1.16 -16.46
C ILE A 46 10.81 -0.28 -16.93
N PRO A 47 11.87 -0.54 -17.71
CA PRO A 47 12.26 -1.89 -18.09
C PRO A 47 12.61 -2.76 -16.89
N HIS A 48 12.43 -4.07 -17.03
CA HIS A 48 12.67 -5.05 -15.96
C HIS A 48 14.07 -4.93 -15.32
N GLU A 49 15.11 -4.75 -16.13
CA GLU A 49 16.49 -4.58 -15.64
C GLU A 49 16.68 -3.34 -14.76
N GLN A 50 15.94 -2.27 -15.06
CA GLN A 50 15.95 -1.04 -14.28
C GLN A 50 15.23 -1.25 -12.94
N VAL A 51 14.11 -1.98 -12.92
CA VAL A 51 13.41 -2.38 -11.67
C VAL A 51 14.38 -3.12 -10.75
N ALA A 52 15.08 -4.13 -11.27
CA ALA A 52 16.01 -4.94 -10.48
C ALA A 52 17.15 -4.09 -9.90
N THR A 53 17.64 -3.11 -10.66
CA THR A 53 18.69 -2.20 -10.22
C THR A 53 18.21 -1.24 -9.13
N GLU A 54 17.03 -0.64 -9.29
CA GLU A 54 16.44 0.27 -8.31
C GLU A 54 16.04 -0.46 -7.01
N LEU A 55 15.53 -1.69 -7.11
CA LEU A 55 15.27 -2.54 -5.95
C LEU A 55 16.59 -2.91 -5.24
N ARG A 56 17.62 -3.35 -5.98
CA ARG A 56 18.93 -3.61 -5.38
C ARG A 56 19.48 -2.37 -4.68
N ARG A 57 19.38 -1.18 -5.28
CA ARG A 57 19.82 0.07 -4.64
C ARG A 57 19.03 0.38 -3.37
N THR A 58 17.70 0.35 -3.43
CA THR A 58 16.85 0.76 -2.31
C THR A 58 16.96 -0.22 -1.12
N TRP A 59 17.04 -1.52 -1.41
CA TRP A 59 16.98 -2.58 -0.40
C TRP A 59 18.38 -3.04 0.06
N LEU A 60 19.41 -3.04 -0.79
CA LEU A 60 20.78 -3.48 -0.41
C LEU A 60 21.67 -2.34 0.06
N LEU A 61 21.57 -1.15 -0.52
CA LEU A 61 22.36 0.00 -0.05
C LEU A 61 21.75 0.63 1.20
N GLY A 62 20.51 0.25 1.52
CA GLY A 62 19.70 0.87 2.54
C GLY A 62 19.47 2.34 2.18
N ARG A 63 18.22 2.78 2.14
CA ARG A 63 17.97 4.12 2.68
C ARG A 63 18.27 4.05 4.18
N ALA A 64 19.56 4.14 4.52
CA ALA A 64 20.06 4.44 5.84
C ALA A 64 19.42 5.77 6.23
N GLY A 65 18.29 5.69 6.95
CA GLY A 65 17.62 6.88 7.45
C GLY A 65 16.12 6.80 7.71
N LEU A 66 15.36 5.83 7.17
CA LEU A 66 13.91 5.78 7.47
C LEU A 66 13.38 4.47 8.05
N PHE A 67 14.13 3.36 7.95
CA PHE A 67 13.74 2.09 8.58
C PHE A 67 14.99 1.32 9.02
N GLY A 68 15.78 1.92 9.93
CA GLY A 68 17.00 1.32 10.45
C GLY A 68 16.76 0.36 11.62
N ALA A 69 17.49 -0.75 11.59
CA ALA A 69 17.73 -1.74 12.64
C ALA A 69 16.57 -2.71 12.99
N SER A 70 16.77 -3.96 12.55
CA SER A 70 16.30 -5.20 13.19
C SER A 70 14.95 -5.13 13.90
N ARG A 71 13.86 -5.18 13.14
CA ARG A 71 12.60 -5.73 13.67
C ARG A 71 12.33 -7.07 12.99
N PRO A 72 12.04 -8.13 13.76
CA PRO A 72 11.57 -9.38 13.17
C PRO A 72 10.34 -9.08 12.31
N ARG A 73 10.23 -9.78 11.18
CA ARG A 73 9.08 -9.72 10.27
C ARG A 73 7.79 -9.74 11.12
N PRO A 74 6.97 -8.68 11.11
CA PRO A 74 5.72 -8.72 11.87
C PRO A 74 4.87 -9.88 11.32
N PRO A 75 4.16 -10.63 12.19
CA PRO A 75 3.26 -11.66 11.74
C PRO A 75 2.29 -11.03 10.74
N SER A 76 2.02 -11.75 9.64
CA SER A 76 1.09 -11.38 8.58
C SER A 76 -0.28 -11.03 9.18
N THR A 77 -0.43 -9.80 9.63
CA THR A 77 -1.68 -9.23 10.06
C THR A 77 -1.99 -8.16 9.03
N ASN A 78 -3.12 -8.36 8.37
CA ASN A 78 -3.66 -7.56 7.30
C ASN A 78 -4.09 -6.18 7.84
N ARG A 79 -3.11 -5.36 8.26
CA ARG A 79 -3.36 -3.97 8.69
C ARG A 79 -3.22 -3.06 7.47
N PRO A 80 -4.19 -2.18 7.21
CA PRO A 80 -4.11 -1.26 6.08
C PRO A 80 -2.94 -0.29 6.28
N ALA A 81 -2.27 0.04 5.18
CA ALA A 81 -1.08 0.90 5.15
C ALA A 81 -1.30 2.32 5.74
N ALA A 82 -2.55 2.70 6.04
CA ALA A 82 -2.92 3.99 6.62
C ALA A 82 -2.43 4.19 8.06
N LEU A 83 -2.16 3.12 8.82
CA LEU A 83 -1.64 3.24 10.20
C LEU A 83 -0.13 3.51 10.27
N LEU A 84 0.58 3.52 9.13
CA LEU A 84 2.04 3.78 9.09
C LEU A 84 2.39 5.28 9.00
N LYS A 85 1.40 6.19 9.03
CA LYS A 85 1.60 7.64 8.85
C LYS A 85 1.32 8.51 10.08
N LEU A 86 1.25 7.95 11.29
CA LEU A 86 1.18 8.77 12.50
C LEU A 86 2.59 8.98 13.09
N PRO A 87 3.07 10.23 13.22
CA PRO A 87 4.27 10.48 14.02
C PRO A 87 4.00 10.06 15.46
N ALA A 88 4.93 9.31 16.03
CA ALA A 88 4.89 8.79 17.40
C ALA A 88 5.04 9.94 18.42
N THR A 89 4.01 10.76 18.59
CA THR A 89 3.96 11.76 19.67
C THR A 89 2.52 12.06 20.07
N VAL A 90 1.86 11.08 20.68
CA VAL A 90 0.80 11.37 21.67
C VAL A 90 1.06 10.44 22.85
N ARG A 91 1.84 10.94 23.81
CA ARG A 91 1.91 10.39 25.16
C ARG A 91 0.67 10.97 25.86
N LEU A 92 -0.35 10.15 26.08
CA LEU A 92 -1.45 10.51 26.96
C LEU A 92 -0.97 10.24 28.39
N GLU A 93 -0.87 11.32 29.18
CA GLU A 93 -0.96 11.28 30.64
C GLU A 93 -2.38 10.84 31.05
#